data_AF-A0A1S2RGD4-F1
#
_entry.id   AF-A0A1S2RGD4-F1
#
_cell.length_a   1.000
_cell.length_b   1.000
_cell.length_c   1.000
_cell.angle_alpha   90.00
_cell.angle_beta   90.00
_cell.angle_gamma   90.00
#
_symmetry.space_group_name_H-M   'P 1'
#
loop_
_entity.id
_entity.type
_entity.pdbx_description
1 polymer ?
#
loop_
_entity_poly.entity_id
_entity_poly.type
_entity_poly.pdbx_seq_one_letter_code
_entity_poly.pdbx_strand_id
1 'polypeptide(L)'
;MKSKIHRCNCRKVWSIQNRKTKVTANTVLLNGAWTTELKPERKCNPKGFVTTQNSWEIIFNPASELVEKFVKVTKLMYDKENVHFNINYGEYLFFADDGSCYVLRKRDEV
;
A
#
# COMPACT_ATOMS: atom_id res chain seq x y z
N MET A 1 -2.89 15.34 -1.22
CA MET A 1 -1.41 15.47 -1.15
C MET A 1 -0.83 14.09 -1.37
N LYS A 2 0.28 13.99 -2.12
CA LYS A 2 0.91 12.69 -2.37
C LYS A 2 1.37 12.03 -1.06
N SER A 3 0.89 10.81 -0.81
CA SER A 3 1.33 9.94 0.27
C SER A 3 2.11 8.76 -0.29
N LYS A 4 3.13 8.32 0.45
CA LYS A 4 3.90 7.10 0.17
C LYS A 4 3.69 6.11 1.30
N ILE A 5 3.36 4.87 0.95
CA ILE A 5 3.13 3.78 1.89
C ILE A 5 4.24 2.73 1.70
N HIS A 6 4.85 2.30 2.80
CA HIS A 6 5.84 1.23 2.82
C HIS A 6 5.87 0.51 4.16
N ARG A 7 6.35 -0.73 4.18
CA ARG A 7 6.50 -1.51 5.43
C ARG A 7 7.78 -1.09 6.17
N CYS A 8 7.71 -0.84 7.48
CA CYS A 8 8.91 -0.96 8.33
C CYS A 8 8.98 -2.37 8.89
N ASN A 9 9.86 -3.19 8.31
CA ASN A 9 10.12 -4.55 8.80
C ASN A 9 10.66 -4.53 10.24
N CYS A 10 11.35 -3.46 10.62
CA CYS A 10 11.90 -3.22 11.95
C CYS A 10 10.86 -3.31 13.08
N ARG A 11 9.70 -2.69 12.85
CA ARG A 11 8.64 -2.48 13.83
C ARG A 11 7.40 -3.30 13.50
N LYS A 12 7.43 -4.04 12.38
CA LYS A 12 6.29 -4.78 11.84
C LYS A 12 5.02 -3.91 11.71
N VAL A 13 5.19 -2.66 11.24
CA VAL A 13 4.10 -1.69 10.98
C VAL A 13 4.22 -1.09 9.58
N TRP A 14 3.14 -0.54 9.07
CA TRP A 14 3.13 0.27 7.86
C TRP A 14 3.43 1.73 8.18
N SER A 15 4.32 2.34 7.40
CA SER A 15 4.63 3.76 7.46
C SER A 15 3.96 4.47 6.30
N ILE A 16 3.22 5.52 6.62
CA ILE A 16 2.53 6.40 5.68
C ILE A 16 3.16 7.77 5.81
N GLN A 17 3.75 8.27 4.74
CA GLN A 17 4.48 9.53 4.74
C GLN A 17 4.00 10.43 3.62
N ASN A 18 3.66 11.68 3.95
CA ASN A 18 3.49 12.75 2.98
C ASN A 18 4.48 13.89 3.30
N ARG A 19 4.33 15.06 2.68
CA ARG A 19 5.24 16.21 2.91
C ARG A 19 5.15 16.76 4.34
N LYS A 20 3.98 16.68 4.98
CA LYS A 20 3.69 17.32 6.28
C LYS A 20 3.76 16.34 7.46
N THR A 21 3.42 15.07 7.23
CA THR A 21 3.20 14.10 8.29
C THR A 21 3.81 12.74 7.98
N LYS A 22 4.15 12.04 9.05
CA LYS A 22 4.54 10.63 9.05
C LYS A 22 3.72 9.91 10.12
N VAL A 23 2.95 8.92 9.71
CA VAL A 23 2.06 8.12 10.56
C VAL A 23 2.43 6.65 10.41
N THR A 24 2.25 5.88 11.48
CA THR A 24 2.40 4.42 11.45
C THR A 24 1.11 3.73 11.85
N ALA A 25 0.80 2.61 11.22
CA ALA A 25 -0.39 1.81 11.50
C ALA A 25 -0.11 0.32 11.36
N ASN A 26 -0.88 -0.53 12.06
CA ASN A 26 -0.76 -1.98 11.97
C ASN A 26 -1.34 -2.50 10.66
N THR A 27 -2.49 -1.95 10.27
CA THR A 27 -3.16 -2.19 9.00
C THR A 27 -3.53 -0.88 8.33
N VAL A 28 -3.65 -0.89 7.00
CA VAL A 28 -4.07 0.28 6.22
C VAL A 28 -5.00 -0.18 5.11
N LEU A 29 -6.12 0.50 4.94
CA LEU A 29 -6.95 0.41 3.75
C LEU A 29 -6.74 1.68 2.93
N LEU A 30 -6.33 1.51 1.67
CA LEU A 30 -6.32 2.58 0.69
C LEU A 30 -7.56 2.41 -0.17
N ASN A 31 -8.53 3.29 0.05
CA ASN A 31 -9.83 3.29 -0.62
C ASN A 31 -9.86 4.29 -1.78
N GLY A 32 -8.94 4.14 -2.73
CA GLY A 32 -8.82 5.04 -3.86
C GLY A 32 -7.51 4.87 -4.64
N ALA A 33 -7.47 5.54 -5.80
CA ALA A 33 -6.47 5.29 -6.83
C ALA A 33 -5.03 5.34 -6.31
N TRP A 34 -4.25 4.35 -6.72
CA TRP A 34 -2.85 4.20 -6.34
C TRP A 34 -1.98 3.83 -7.53
N THR A 35 -0.71 4.18 -7.42
CA THR A 35 0.35 3.81 -8.36
C THR A 35 1.62 3.46 -7.62
N THR A 36 2.51 2.72 -8.26
CA THR A 36 3.83 2.41 -7.71
C THR A 36 4.87 3.41 -8.20
N GLU A 37 5.74 3.84 -7.29
CA GLU A 37 6.94 4.64 -7.61
C GLU A 37 8.17 3.76 -7.35
N LEU A 38 8.98 3.56 -8.39
CA LEU A 38 10.24 2.84 -8.33
C LEU A 38 11.39 3.84 -8.26
N LYS A 39 12.44 3.48 -7.51
CA LYS A 39 13.70 4.24 -7.44
C LYS A 39 14.91 3.34 -7.72
N PRO A 40 15.08 2.87 -8.97
CA PRO A 40 16.16 1.96 -9.35
C PRO A 40 17.55 2.60 -9.21
N GLU A 41 17.65 3.92 -9.28
CA GLU A 41 18.90 4.67 -9.17
C GLU A 41 19.57 4.60 -7.78
N ARG A 42 18.84 4.09 -6.76
CA ARG A 42 19.37 3.94 -5.41
C ARG A 42 20.28 2.71 -5.30
N LYS A 43 21.56 2.89 -5.65
CA LYS A 43 22.63 1.86 -5.67
C LYS A 43 22.65 0.85 -4.51
N CYS A 44 22.28 1.22 -3.29
CA CYS A 44 22.38 0.33 -2.13
C CYS A 44 21.03 -0.24 -1.64
N ASN A 45 19.89 0.24 -2.14
CA ASN A 45 18.56 -0.20 -1.69
C ASN A 45 17.49 0.28 -2.69
N PRO A 46 17.29 -0.41 -3.83
CA PRO A 46 16.21 -0.07 -4.74
C PRO A 46 14.88 -0.21 -3.99
N LYS A 47 14.14 0.91 -3.89
CA LYS A 47 12.88 0.97 -3.12
C LYS A 47 11.71 1.17 -4.06
N GLY A 48 10.76 0.26 -3.97
CA GLY A 48 9.41 0.44 -4.47
C GLY A 48 8.51 1.04 -3.39
N PHE A 49 7.67 2.01 -3.77
CA PHE A 49 6.67 2.60 -2.89
C PHE A 49 5.30 2.52 -3.55
N VAL A 50 4.27 2.23 -2.77
CA VAL A 50 2.90 2.53 -3.18
C VAL A 50 2.62 3.99 -2.90
N THR A 51 2.01 4.69 -3.85
CA THR A 51 1.68 6.10 -3.73
C THR A 51 0.24 6.38 -4.14
N THR A 52 -0.39 7.33 -3.45
CA THR A 52 -1.70 7.91 -3.81
C THR A 52 -1.58 9.43 -3.78
N GLN A 53 -2.35 10.12 -4.62
CA GLN A 53 -2.42 11.59 -4.62
C GLN A 53 -3.32 12.15 -3.51
N ASN A 54 -4.19 11.30 -2.96
CA ASN A 54 -5.29 11.66 -2.08
C ASN A 54 -5.12 11.00 -0.71
N SER A 55 -4.36 11.64 0.19
CA SER A 55 -4.16 11.13 1.56
C SER A 55 -5.44 10.87 2.35
N TRP A 56 -6.56 11.50 1.99
CA TRP A 56 -7.86 11.32 2.65
C TRP A 56 -8.53 9.98 2.31
N GLU A 57 -8.07 9.28 1.27
CA GLU A 57 -8.50 7.92 0.91
C GLU A 57 -7.79 6.84 1.76
N ILE A 58 -6.84 7.23 2.61
CA ILE A 58 -6.09 6.33 3.48
C ILE A 58 -6.80 6.20 4.83
N ILE A 59 -7.19 4.99 5.16
CA ILE A 59 -7.84 4.63 6.43
C ILE A 59 -6.84 3.81 7.24
N PHE A 60 -6.44 4.34 8.39
CA PHE A 60 -5.52 3.68 9.31
C PHE A 60 -6.28 2.73 10.23
N ASN A 61 -5.76 1.52 10.44
CA ASN A 61 -6.37 0.50 11.28
C ASN A 61 -7.89 0.36 11.03
N PRO A 62 -8.32 0.13 9.77
CA PRO A 62 -9.73 0.04 9.44
C PRO A 62 -10.43 -1.05 10.25
N ALA A 63 -11.70 -0.82 10.57
CA ALA A 63 -12.56 -1.83 11.18
C ALA A 63 -12.74 -3.02 10.21
N SER A 64 -12.87 -4.24 10.75
CA SER A 64 -12.98 -5.47 9.95
C SER A 64 -14.18 -5.42 9.01
N GLU A 65 -15.30 -4.88 9.46
CA GLU A 65 -16.55 -4.80 8.69
C GLU A 65 -16.39 -3.92 7.44
N LEU A 66 -15.45 -2.98 7.45
CA LEU A 66 -15.14 -2.17 6.28
C LEU A 66 -14.30 -2.95 5.26
N VAL A 67 -13.33 -3.73 5.72
CA VAL A 67 -12.44 -4.54 4.86
C VAL A 67 -13.22 -5.71 4.23
N GLU A 68 -14.19 -6.26 4.94
CA GLU A 68 -15.07 -7.35 4.47
C GLU A 68 -15.96 -6.97 3.28
N LYS A 69 -16.12 -5.67 2.99
CA LYS A 69 -16.80 -5.18 1.77
C LYS A 69 -15.98 -5.41 0.50
N PHE A 70 -14.73 -5.87 0.65
CA PHE A 70 -13.82 -6.11 -0.45
C PHE A 70 -13.42 -7.58 -0.52
N VAL A 71 -13.08 -8.02 -1.73
CA VAL A 71 -12.49 -9.33 -2.00
C VAL A 71 -11.00 -9.13 -2.29
N LYS A 72 -10.15 -9.96 -1.68
CA LYS A 72 -8.72 -10.02 -1.97
C LYS A 72 -8.52 -10.73 -3.31
N VAL A 73 -8.06 -10.00 -4.31
CA VAL A 73 -7.85 -10.52 -5.66
C VAL A 73 -6.49 -11.18 -5.79
N THR A 74 -5.43 -10.47 -5.37
CA THR A 74 -4.06 -10.96 -5.46
C THR A 74 -3.15 -10.19 -4.50
N LYS A 75 -1.90 -10.63 -4.35
CA LYS A 75 -0.89 -9.91 -3.60
C LYS A 75 -0.13 -8.93 -4.50
N LEU A 76 0.06 -7.71 -4.01
CA LEU A 76 1.02 -6.79 -4.58
C LEU A 76 2.42 -7.23 -4.12
N MET A 77 3.24 -7.67 -5.08
CA MET A 77 4.57 -8.20 -4.86
C MET A 77 5.61 -7.27 -5.47
N TYR A 78 6.66 -7.02 -4.70
CA TYR A 78 7.82 -6.27 -5.16
C TYR A 78 9.00 -7.22 -5.36
N ASP A 79 9.42 -7.36 -6.60
CA ASP A 79 10.65 -8.02 -6.99
C ASP A 79 11.82 -7.07 -6.75
N LYS A 80 12.70 -7.43 -5.80
CA LYS A 80 13.88 -6.64 -5.45
C LYS A 80 15.03 -6.81 -6.44
N GLU A 81 15.10 -7.94 -7.13
CA GLU A 81 16.18 -8.24 -8.08
C GLU A 81 15.97 -7.42 -9.35
N ASN A 82 14.73 -7.42 -9.86
CA ASN A 82 14.35 -6.68 -11.06
C ASN A 82 13.78 -5.27 -10.77
N VAL A 83 13.66 -4.89 -9.49
CA VAL A 83 13.15 -3.57 -9.04
C VAL A 83 11.77 -3.29 -9.66
N HIS A 84 10.86 -4.23 -9.53
CA HIS A 84 9.58 -4.21 -10.24
C HIS A 84 8.42 -4.62 -9.35
N PHE A 85 7.24 -4.04 -9.58
CA PHE A 85 6.00 -4.54 -8.98
C PHE A 85 5.23 -5.35 -10.01
N ASN A 86 4.68 -6.49 -9.59
CA ASN A 86 3.77 -7.26 -10.45
C ASN A 86 2.56 -6.45 -10.92
N ILE A 87 2.15 -5.42 -10.17
CA ILE A 87 1.03 -4.52 -10.50
C ILE A 87 1.46 -3.09 -10.18
N ASN A 88 1.31 -2.19 -11.15
CA ASN A 88 1.83 -0.82 -11.03
C ASN A 88 0.76 0.24 -10.67
N TYR A 89 -0.53 -0.11 -10.76
CA TYR A 89 -1.65 0.77 -10.44
C TYR A 89 -2.91 -0.02 -10.07
N GLY A 90 -3.86 0.65 -9.43
CA GLY A 90 -5.17 0.11 -9.11
C GLY A 90 -6.00 1.08 -8.27
N GLU A 91 -7.10 0.60 -7.69
CA GLU A 91 -8.02 1.42 -6.90
C GLU A 91 -8.05 1.08 -5.41
N TYR A 92 -7.97 -0.19 -5.04
CA TYR A 92 -8.13 -0.58 -3.64
C TYR A 92 -6.96 -1.45 -3.20
N LEU A 93 -6.35 -1.11 -2.06
CA LEU A 93 -5.30 -1.91 -1.43
C LEU A 93 -5.58 -2.11 0.04
N PHE A 94 -5.29 -3.32 0.52
CA PHE A 94 -5.22 -3.63 1.94
C PHE A 94 -3.81 -4.02 2.34
N PHE A 95 -3.22 -3.22 3.21
CA PHE A 95 -1.94 -3.46 3.84
C PHE A 95 -2.19 -4.18 5.16
N ALA A 96 -1.94 -5.48 5.19
CA ALA A 96 -2.27 -6.34 6.31
C ALA A 96 -1.16 -6.36 7.38
N ASP A 97 -1.51 -6.76 8.58
CA ASP A 97 -0.63 -6.84 9.75
C ASP A 97 0.50 -7.86 9.57
N ASP A 98 0.24 -8.93 8.83
CA ASP A 98 1.20 -9.96 8.37
C ASP A 98 2.32 -9.40 7.47
N GLY A 99 2.19 -8.16 7.00
CA GLY A 99 3.14 -7.51 6.09
C GLY A 99 2.84 -7.75 4.61
N SER A 100 1.78 -8.48 4.28
CA SER A 100 1.28 -8.62 2.92
C SER A 100 0.52 -7.36 2.49
N CYS A 101 0.59 -7.05 1.19
CA CYS A 101 -0.26 -6.05 0.57
C CYS A 101 -1.17 -6.76 -0.44
N TYR A 102 -2.48 -6.58 -0.32
CA TYR A 102 -3.49 -7.22 -1.15
C TYR A 102 -4.14 -6.19 -2.07
N VAL A 103 -4.23 -6.52 -3.35
CA VAL A 103 -5.11 -5.83 -4.29
C VAL A 103 -6.53 -6.27 -4.01
N LEU A 104 -7.40 -5.27 -3.84
CA LEU A 104 -8.80 -5.47 -3.50
C LEU A 104 -9.70 -5.11 -4.68
N ARG A 105 -10.88 -5.71 -4.69
CA ARG A 105 -12.02 -5.32 -5.53
C ARG A 105 -13.25 -5.23 -4.64
N LYS A 106 -14.17 -4.30 -4.93
CA LYS A 106 -15.44 -4.25 -4.19
C LYS A 106 -16.24 -5.53 -4.44
N ARG A 107 -16.89 -6.03 -3.40
CA ARG A 107 -17.65 -7.28 -3.50
C ARG A 107 -18.80 -7.18 -4.51
N ASP A 108 -19.42 -6.01 -4.64
CA ASP A 108 -20.53 -5.76 -5.58
C ASP A 108 -20.11 -5.73 -7.06
N GLU A 109 -18.79 -5.76 -7.33
CA GLU A 109 -18.24 -5.75 -8.69
C GLU A 109 -17.77 -7.16 -9.13
N VAL A 110 -17.89 -8.19 -8.28
CA VAL A 110 -17.49 -9.59 -8.55
C VAL A 110 -18.72 -10.44 -8.83
#